data_AF-A0AA35CN14-F1
#
_entry.id   AF-A0AA35CN14-F1
#
_cell.length_a   1.000
_cell.length_b   1.000
_cell.length_c   1.000
_cell.angle_alpha   90.00
_cell.angle_beta   90.00
_cell.angle_gamma   90.00
#
_symmetry.space_group_name_H-M   'P 1'
#
loop_
_entity.id
_entity.type
_entity.pdbx_description
1 polymer ?
#
loop_
_entity_poly.entity_id
_entity_poly.type
_entity_poly.pdbx_seq_one_letter_code
_entity_poly.pdbx_strand_id
1 'polypeptide(L)'
;MGKELLSVPEGPGFYVTRTEEMEPDPTGKPRVMTQIVFIPYGREEDCPCGSGQAFGSCCLPLGVSRIFAASPGGGYAPAIVHTEEWNHLTFDTVREKLAGRPEFACMEDSPQRCFWRYRGQQGTGREFFGTVELLPGRLIAQTLSRPRHAHIRAALEETLGPLPRGRLQVEVLRHVEGPAPAGLSLPAAESPEGDGVPVLEAYRSARARLNQIYRLALKEVLPDEFAEAAKRLGLLAPGGVLATRSGNEESLVMDTALYEVRRHGRPVIVHFCARNAPADPEAAALHRAIGESRVGLFHIEQVTTQYLVIRDALSLGRETYRLADFGLVSTGEPGMGIVTRLLRLDRFAMTSGWGFGIPPQDYDRLLDRVRAVWTATADRNRTIALIRYCLENLASFHVTIPPVREPV
;
A
#
# COMPACT_ATOMS: atom_id res chain seq x y z
N MET A 1 -13.05 11.70 17.96
CA MET A 1 -13.22 12.50 16.73
C MET A 1 -14.31 11.85 15.88
N GLY A 2 -15.47 12.48 15.75
CA GLY A 2 -16.47 12.06 14.75
C GLY A 2 -15.96 12.46 13.37
N LYS A 3 -15.92 11.52 12.43
CA LYS A 3 -15.65 11.83 11.01
C LYS A 3 -17.01 12.07 10.36
N GLU A 4 -17.37 13.33 10.16
CA GLU A 4 -18.56 13.67 9.38
C GLU A 4 -18.10 13.87 7.94
N LEU A 5 -18.40 12.89 7.08
CA LEU A 5 -18.22 13.02 5.64
C LEU A 5 -19.36 13.90 5.14
N LEU A 6 -19.06 15.17 4.86
CA LEU A 6 -19.96 16.02 4.08
C LEU A 6 -20.25 15.33 2.74
N SER A 7 -21.50 15.39 2.32
CA SER A 7 -22.00 14.77 1.07
C SER A 7 -21.04 15.06 -0.09
N VAL A 8 -20.60 13.99 -0.76
CA VAL A 8 -19.70 14.08 -1.91
C VAL A 8 -20.49 14.68 -3.09
N PRO A 9 -20.09 15.82 -3.67
CA PRO A 9 -20.75 16.35 -4.86
C PRO A 9 -20.56 15.42 -6.06
N GLU A 10 -21.57 15.32 -6.91
CA GLU A 10 -21.52 14.54 -8.15
C GLU A 10 -20.60 15.25 -9.17
N GLY A 11 -19.47 14.63 -9.51
CA GLY A 11 -18.56 15.10 -10.55
C GLY A 11 -17.09 14.75 -10.29
N PRO A 12 -16.24 14.76 -11.33
CA PRO A 12 -14.81 14.55 -11.13
C PRO A 12 -14.19 15.76 -10.43
N GLY A 13 -13.51 15.51 -9.31
CA GLY A 13 -12.74 16.52 -8.60
C GLY A 13 -11.80 15.90 -7.59
N PHE A 14 -11.07 16.74 -6.85
CA PHE A 14 -10.13 16.28 -5.84
C PHE A 14 -10.66 16.53 -4.44
N TYR A 15 -10.24 15.67 -3.52
CA TYR A 15 -10.49 15.85 -2.10
C TYR A 15 -9.19 16.32 -1.48
N VAL A 16 -9.21 17.51 -0.92
CA VAL A 16 -8.12 18.01 -0.10
C VAL A 16 -8.54 17.85 1.34
N THR A 17 -7.78 17.07 2.11
CA THR A 17 -7.98 17.05 3.56
C THR A 17 -7.44 18.35 4.14
N ARG A 18 -8.33 19.22 4.62
CA ARG A 18 -7.96 20.42 5.36
C ARG A 18 -8.40 20.27 6.80
N THR A 19 -7.44 20.23 7.72
CA THR A 19 -7.76 20.31 9.14
C THR A 19 -7.71 21.77 9.51
N GLU A 20 -8.83 22.31 9.95
CA GLU A 20 -8.94 23.69 10.42
C GLU A 20 -9.27 23.71 11.91
N GLU A 21 -8.79 24.76 12.57
CA GLU A 21 -9.16 25.07 13.94
C GLU A 21 -10.46 25.89 13.90
N MET A 22 -11.51 25.39 14.54
CA MET A 22 -12.75 26.15 14.68
C MET A 22 -12.69 27.02 15.94
N GLU A 23 -13.58 28.01 16.00
CA GLU A 23 -13.82 28.72 17.26
C GLU A 23 -14.15 27.74 18.38
N PRO A 24 -13.69 28.01 19.62
CA PRO A 24 -14.00 27.18 20.78
C PRO A 24 -15.52 27.03 20.91
N ASP A 25 -15.98 25.87 21.36
CA ASP A 25 -17.40 25.76 21.72
C ASP A 25 -17.72 26.67 22.93
N PRO A 26 -19.01 26.86 23.28
CA PRO A 26 -19.38 27.70 24.43
C PRO A 26 -18.77 27.25 25.77
N THR A 27 -18.18 26.05 25.85
CA THR A 27 -17.47 25.55 27.04
C THR A 27 -15.98 25.89 27.03
N GLY A 28 -15.51 26.64 26.02
CA GLY A 28 -14.11 26.99 25.83
C GLY A 28 -13.24 25.84 25.35
N LYS A 29 -13.84 24.69 24.99
CA LYS A 29 -13.08 23.56 24.47
C LYS A 29 -12.79 23.78 22.99
N PRO A 30 -11.52 23.68 22.56
CA PRO A 30 -11.18 23.82 21.15
C PRO A 30 -11.85 22.70 20.37
N ARG A 31 -12.71 23.08 19.42
CA ARG A 31 -13.32 22.14 18.48
C ARG A 31 -12.46 22.02 17.24
N VAL A 32 -12.33 20.79 16.78
CA VAL A 32 -11.41 20.43 15.73
C VAL A 32 -12.19 19.61 14.75
N MET A 33 -12.37 20.17 13.56
CA MET A 33 -12.96 19.45 12.46
C MET A 33 -11.84 19.15 11.47
N THR A 34 -11.56 17.87 11.28
CA THR A 34 -10.85 17.45 10.07
C THR A 34 -11.90 17.44 8.96
N GLN A 35 -11.92 18.49 8.16
CA GLN A 35 -12.81 18.59 7.01
C GLN A 35 -12.11 17.99 5.80
N ILE A 36 -12.78 17.06 5.12
CA ILE A 36 -12.39 16.69 3.78
C ILE A 36 -13.09 17.70 2.87
N VAL A 37 -12.33 18.66 2.34
CA VAL A 37 -12.86 19.69 1.44
C VAL A 37 -12.75 19.16 0.03
N PHE A 38 -13.88 19.10 -0.67
CA PHE A 38 -13.88 18.88 -2.10
C PHE A 38 -13.48 20.17 -2.79
N ILE A 39 -12.38 20.15 -3.54
CA ILE A 39 -11.96 21.26 -4.38
C ILE A 39 -12.21 20.82 -5.83
N PRO A 40 -13.24 21.37 -6.51
CA PRO A 40 -13.41 21.12 -7.94
C PRO A 40 -12.19 21.69 -8.65
N TYR A 41 -11.57 20.87 -9.51
CA TYR A 41 -10.51 21.33 -10.40
C TYR A 41 -11.03 21.39 -11.83
N GLY A 42 -10.80 22.52 -12.48
CA GLY A 42 -10.99 22.70 -13.91
C GLY A 42 -9.98 21.87 -14.71
N ARG A 43 -10.37 21.42 -15.90
CA ARG A 43 -9.50 20.65 -16.80
C ARG A 43 -8.17 21.32 -17.09
N GLU A 44 -8.17 22.64 -17.21
CA GLU A 44 -6.98 23.42 -17.59
C GLU A 44 -6.14 23.87 -16.39
N GLU A 45 -6.57 23.61 -15.15
CA GLU A 45 -5.81 23.99 -13.97
C GLU A 45 -4.63 23.06 -13.73
N ASP A 46 -3.55 23.57 -13.12
CA ASP A 46 -2.38 22.78 -12.77
C ASP A 46 -2.76 21.58 -11.91
N CYS A 47 -2.36 20.38 -12.32
CA CYS A 47 -2.75 19.17 -11.63
C CYS A 47 -2.12 19.11 -10.22
N PRO A 48 -2.91 18.95 -9.14
CA PRO A 48 -2.42 19.03 -7.77
C PRO A 48 -1.44 17.91 -7.40
N CYS A 49 -1.35 16.84 -8.20
CA CYS A 49 -0.35 15.79 -8.04
C CYS A 49 1.11 16.27 -8.27
N GLY A 50 1.31 17.51 -8.73
CA GLY A 50 2.62 18.09 -8.96
C GLY A 50 3.28 17.66 -10.27
N SER A 51 2.51 17.13 -11.23
CA SER A 51 3.04 16.70 -12.54
C SER A 51 3.47 17.84 -13.44
N GLY A 52 3.08 19.09 -13.13
CA GLY A 52 3.27 20.25 -14.00
C GLY A 52 2.39 20.22 -15.26
N GLN A 53 1.40 19.33 -15.32
CA GLN A 53 0.44 19.19 -16.41
C GLN A 53 -0.94 19.70 -15.98
N ALA A 54 -1.79 20.06 -16.95
CA ALA A 54 -3.19 20.37 -16.69
C ALA A 54 -3.94 19.14 -16.12
N PHE A 55 -4.86 19.37 -15.18
CA PHE A 55 -5.62 18.33 -14.48
C PHE A 55 -6.34 17.39 -15.46
N GLY A 56 -6.94 17.97 -16.50
CA GLY A 56 -7.67 17.30 -17.57
C GLY A 56 -6.85 16.27 -18.32
N SER A 57 -5.54 16.48 -18.42
CA SER A 57 -4.59 15.60 -19.11
C SER A 57 -3.85 14.65 -18.15
N CYS A 58 -3.90 14.90 -16.84
CA CYS A 58 -3.11 14.17 -15.86
C CYS A 58 -3.93 13.22 -14.98
N CYS A 59 -4.69 13.76 -14.02
CA CYS A 59 -5.41 12.93 -13.04
C CYS A 59 -6.89 12.75 -13.37
N LEU A 60 -7.50 13.67 -14.12
CA LEU A 60 -8.88 13.52 -14.58
C LEU A 60 -9.09 12.23 -15.41
N PRO A 61 -8.18 11.84 -16.32
CA PRO A 61 -8.24 10.60 -17.07
C PRO A 61 -8.35 9.32 -16.24
N LEU A 62 -7.84 9.37 -15.00
CA LEU A 62 -7.72 8.18 -14.17
C LEU A 62 -9.06 7.76 -13.54
N GLY A 63 -10.10 8.59 -13.71
CA GLY A 63 -11.47 8.33 -13.27
C GLY A 63 -11.63 8.17 -11.76
N VAL A 64 -10.61 8.58 -10.99
CA VAL A 64 -10.55 8.37 -9.55
C VAL A 64 -10.57 9.69 -8.82
N SER A 65 -11.62 9.87 -8.03
CA SER A 65 -11.72 10.81 -6.93
C SER A 65 -10.60 10.52 -5.92
N ARG A 66 -9.45 11.17 -6.12
CA ARG A 66 -8.26 10.97 -5.30
C ARG A 66 -8.24 11.94 -4.13
N ILE A 67 -7.88 11.42 -2.96
CA ILE A 67 -7.63 12.24 -1.78
C ILE A 67 -6.16 12.65 -1.82
N PHE A 68 -5.93 13.95 -1.77
CA PHE A 68 -4.62 14.54 -1.69
C PHE A 68 -4.47 15.32 -0.38
N ALA A 69 -3.24 15.36 0.12
CA ALA A 69 -2.86 16.14 1.27
C ALA A 69 -1.85 17.21 0.84
N ALA A 70 -2.09 18.47 1.21
CA ALA A 70 -1.16 19.58 0.93
C ALA A 70 0.22 19.29 1.53
N SER A 71 1.31 19.45 0.78
CA SER A 71 2.65 19.17 1.28
C SER A 71 3.27 20.41 1.96
N PRO A 72 4.13 20.24 2.99
CA PRO A 72 4.98 21.33 3.45
C PRO A 72 5.83 21.87 2.30
N GLY A 73 5.83 23.19 2.08
CA GLY A 73 6.51 23.82 0.95
C GLY A 73 5.67 23.99 -0.32
N GLY A 74 4.39 23.61 -0.30
CA GLY A 74 3.45 23.78 -1.41
C GLY A 74 3.16 22.50 -2.18
N GLY A 75 2.14 22.57 -3.05
CA GLY A 75 1.65 21.42 -3.82
C GLY A 75 0.90 20.39 -2.98
N TYR A 76 0.57 19.24 -3.60
CA TYR A 76 -0.13 18.16 -2.93
C TYR A 76 0.50 16.80 -3.21
N ALA A 77 0.31 15.87 -2.27
CA ALA A 77 0.72 14.47 -2.40
C ALA A 77 -0.47 13.55 -2.18
N PRO A 78 -0.48 12.33 -2.74
CA PRO A 78 -1.50 11.34 -2.44
C PRO A 78 -1.67 11.17 -0.93
N ALA A 79 -2.91 11.13 -0.45
CA ALA A 79 -3.19 11.03 0.96
C ALA A 79 -2.91 9.61 1.45
N ILE A 80 -1.78 9.45 2.14
CA ILE A 80 -1.30 8.19 2.71
C ILE A 80 -1.10 8.43 4.20
N VAL A 81 -1.78 7.66 5.04
CA VAL A 81 -1.60 7.75 6.48
C VAL A 81 -0.25 7.12 6.83
N HIS A 82 0.67 7.94 7.31
CA HIS A 82 1.90 7.45 7.94
C HIS A 82 1.74 7.57 9.44
N THR A 83 1.94 6.47 10.17
CA THR A 83 1.98 6.43 11.63
C THR A 83 3.33 5.89 12.06
N GLU A 84 4.17 6.71 12.70
CA GLU A 84 5.43 6.25 13.28
C GLU A 84 5.36 6.30 14.80
N GLU A 85 5.69 5.18 15.43
CA GLU A 85 5.71 5.02 16.88
C GLU A 85 7.14 4.86 17.41
N TRP A 86 7.49 5.64 18.42
CA TRP A 86 8.73 5.52 19.18
C TRP A 86 8.43 5.14 20.62
N ASN A 87 9.13 4.13 21.13
CA ASN A 87 9.03 3.69 22.51
C ASN A 87 10.24 4.15 23.33
N HIS A 88 10.12 4.07 24.66
CA HIS A 88 11.20 4.37 25.62
C HIS A 88 11.62 5.84 25.67
N LEU A 89 10.73 6.75 25.29
CA LEU A 89 10.91 8.17 25.51
C LEU A 89 10.30 8.58 26.86
N THR A 90 11.02 9.40 27.63
CA THR A 90 10.56 9.90 28.91
C THR A 90 9.44 10.93 28.70
N PHE A 91 8.27 10.68 29.28
CA PHE A 91 7.08 11.51 29.10
C PHE A 91 7.35 12.98 29.42
N ASP A 92 7.88 13.27 30.61
CA ASP A 92 8.12 14.64 31.05
C ASP A 92 9.14 15.37 30.17
N THR A 93 10.20 14.69 29.73
CA THR A 93 11.21 15.27 28.84
C THR A 93 10.63 15.63 27.47
N VAL A 94 9.83 14.74 26.87
CA VAL A 94 9.21 15.03 25.56
C VAL A 94 8.18 16.14 25.69
N ARG A 95 7.35 16.09 26.75
CA ARG A 95 6.34 17.10 27.05
C ARG A 95 6.95 18.48 27.20
N GLU A 96 7.99 18.62 28.03
CA GLU A 96 8.69 19.89 28.28
C GLU A 96 9.29 20.46 26.99
N LYS A 97 9.99 19.61 26.22
CA LYS A 97 10.65 20.04 24.98
C LYS A 97 9.65 20.47 23.89
N LEU A 98 8.52 19.76 23.74
CA LEU A 98 7.50 20.12 22.74
C LEU A 98 6.63 21.30 23.17
N ALA A 99 6.39 21.51 24.48
CA ALA A 99 5.56 22.61 24.98
C ALA A 99 6.09 24.00 24.59
N GLY A 100 7.41 24.14 24.39
CA GLY A 100 8.03 25.41 23.99
C GLY A 100 8.09 25.66 22.48
N ARG A 101 7.58 24.74 21.63
CA ARG A 101 7.76 24.82 20.18
C ARG A 101 6.51 25.34 19.48
N PRO A 102 6.56 26.52 18.82
CA PRO A 102 5.39 27.14 18.19
C PRO A 102 4.78 26.30 17.06
N GLU A 103 5.58 25.44 16.42
CA GLU A 103 5.12 24.54 15.37
C GLU A 103 4.32 23.33 15.89
N PHE A 104 4.34 23.06 17.20
CA PHE A 104 3.55 22.03 17.87
C PHE A 104 2.45 22.69 18.72
N ALA A 105 1.29 22.93 18.12
CA ALA A 105 0.13 23.49 18.82
C ALA A 105 -0.46 22.45 19.78
N CYS A 106 -0.27 22.65 21.09
CA CYS A 106 -0.76 21.76 22.12
C CYS A 106 -2.29 21.86 22.25
N MET A 107 -2.98 20.74 22.08
CA MET A 107 -4.45 20.65 22.16
C MET A 107 -4.91 19.98 23.44
N GLU A 108 -4.08 19.10 24.01
CA GLU A 108 -4.33 18.41 25.27
C GLU A 108 -3.00 18.27 26.00
N ASP A 109 -2.98 18.65 27.27
CA ASP A 109 -1.81 18.52 28.13
C ASP A 109 -2.24 17.96 29.48
N SER A 110 -2.04 16.65 29.66
CA SER A 110 -2.38 15.93 30.89
C SER A 110 -1.23 15.00 31.30
N PRO A 111 -1.17 14.57 32.57
CA PRO A 111 -0.14 13.61 33.02
C PRO A 111 -0.17 12.25 32.29
N GLN A 112 -1.26 11.92 31.61
CA GLN A 112 -1.47 10.62 30.95
C GLN A 112 -1.35 10.71 29.43
N ARG A 113 -1.42 11.93 28.89
CA ARG A 113 -1.55 12.17 27.47
C ARG A 113 -1.27 13.62 27.15
N CYS A 114 -0.39 13.84 26.18
CA CYS A 114 -0.25 15.12 25.51
C CYS A 114 -0.55 14.93 24.03
N PHE A 115 -1.26 15.87 23.43
CA PHE A 115 -1.63 15.80 22.01
C PHE A 115 -1.35 17.16 21.36
N TRP A 116 -0.50 17.15 20.34
CA TRP A 116 -0.15 18.32 19.56
C TRP A 116 -0.60 18.18 18.11
N ARG A 117 -0.91 19.30 17.49
CA ARG A 117 -0.93 19.41 16.04
C ARG A 117 0.32 20.08 15.51
N TYR A 118 0.82 19.54 14.42
CA TYR A 118 2.00 20.07 13.76
C TYR A 118 1.62 21.06 12.65
N ARG A 119 2.03 22.32 12.78
CA ARG A 119 1.73 23.43 11.84
C ARG A 119 2.79 23.63 10.75
N GLY A 120 4.01 23.11 10.94
CA GLY A 120 5.16 23.44 10.09
C GLY A 120 5.63 24.89 10.25
N GLN A 121 6.76 25.25 9.62
CA GLN A 121 7.36 26.59 9.75
C GLN A 121 6.88 27.61 8.69
N GLN A 122 6.26 27.15 7.60
CA GLN A 122 5.96 27.99 6.42
C GLN A 122 4.47 28.11 6.05
N GLY A 123 3.55 27.64 6.90
CA GLY A 123 2.12 27.76 6.62
C GLY A 123 1.62 29.20 6.81
N THR A 124 0.66 29.63 5.98
CA THR A 124 -0.09 30.90 6.10
C THR A 124 -0.99 30.99 7.35
N GLY A 125 -0.69 30.22 8.40
CA GLY A 125 -1.21 30.41 9.75
C GLY A 125 -2.34 29.48 10.21
N ARG A 126 -2.83 28.53 9.38
CA ARG A 126 -3.98 27.68 9.76
C ARG A 126 -3.90 26.20 9.38
N GLU A 127 -2.86 25.77 8.67
CA GLU A 127 -2.78 24.39 8.17
C GLU A 127 -2.03 23.48 9.14
N PHE A 128 -2.56 22.26 9.33
CA PHE A 128 -1.90 21.22 10.11
C PHE A 128 -1.45 20.08 9.19
N PHE A 129 -0.17 19.74 9.29
CA PHE A 129 0.47 18.70 8.48
C PHE A 129 0.44 17.33 9.14
N GLY A 130 0.17 17.27 10.44
CA GLY A 130 0.06 16.02 11.18
C GLY A 130 -0.27 16.22 12.64
N THR A 131 -0.28 15.12 13.38
CA THR A 131 -0.51 15.09 14.81
C THR A 131 0.62 14.36 15.51
N VAL A 132 0.93 14.78 16.72
CA VAL A 132 1.85 14.10 17.63
C VAL A 132 1.12 13.79 18.91
N GLU A 133 1.17 12.54 19.33
CA GLU A 133 0.55 12.06 20.56
C GLU A 133 1.61 11.43 21.45
N LEU A 134 1.73 11.94 22.67
CA LEU A 134 2.60 11.39 23.69
C LEU A 134 1.75 10.69 24.74
N LEU A 135 2.08 9.43 24.98
CA LEU A 135 1.56 8.56 26.01
C LEU A 135 2.73 8.10 26.90
N PRO A 136 2.49 7.58 28.11
CA PRO A 136 3.56 7.05 28.96
C PRO A 136 4.43 6.04 28.21
N GLY A 137 5.71 6.39 28.00
CA GLY A 137 6.70 5.56 27.31
C GLY A 137 6.58 5.48 25.79
N ARG A 138 5.68 6.25 25.15
CA ARG A 138 5.40 6.14 23.72
C ARG A 138 5.06 7.48 23.08
N LEU A 139 5.69 7.77 21.95
CA LEU A 139 5.40 8.91 21.08
C LEU A 139 4.89 8.40 19.74
N ILE A 140 3.81 9.00 19.23
CA ILE A 140 3.17 8.62 17.98
C ILE A 140 3.08 9.86 17.10
N ALA A 141 3.64 9.81 15.90
CA ALA A 141 3.42 10.84 14.87
C ALA A 141 2.54 10.27 13.77
N GLN A 142 1.47 10.99 13.42
CA GLN A 142 0.59 10.61 12.33
C GLN A 142 0.48 11.74 11.29
N THR A 143 0.63 11.40 10.01
CA THR A 143 0.54 12.36 8.90
C THR A 143 -0.20 11.75 7.71
N LEU A 144 -0.54 12.58 6.72
CA LEU A 144 -1.30 12.17 5.53
C LEU A 144 -0.47 12.14 4.24
N SER A 145 0.85 12.25 4.31
CA SER A 145 1.72 12.02 3.15
C SER A 145 3.17 11.82 3.57
N ARG A 146 3.98 11.20 2.70
CA ARG A 146 5.42 11.02 2.92
C ARG A 146 6.17 12.35 3.16
N PRO A 147 5.94 13.44 2.39
CA PRO A 147 6.56 14.73 2.68
C PRO A 147 6.19 15.30 4.05
N ARG A 148 4.91 15.21 4.46
CA ARG A 148 4.47 15.62 5.80
C ARG A 148 5.17 14.80 6.89
N HIS A 149 5.28 13.50 6.69
CA HIS A 149 5.96 12.58 7.61
C HIS A 149 7.44 12.93 7.78
N ALA A 150 8.16 13.16 6.67
CA ALA A 150 9.57 13.56 6.72
C ALA A 150 9.74 14.89 7.48
N HIS A 151 8.84 15.84 7.25
CA HIS A 151 8.90 17.15 7.87
C HIS A 151 8.59 17.12 9.37
N ILE A 152 7.55 16.38 9.80
CA ILE A 152 7.23 16.23 11.23
C ILE A 152 8.36 15.50 11.96
N ARG A 153 8.95 14.47 11.33
CA ARG A 153 10.08 13.73 11.90
C ARG A 153 11.29 14.65 12.09
N ALA A 154 11.65 15.43 11.08
CA ALA A 154 12.76 16.37 11.17
C ALA A 154 12.56 17.38 12.32
N ALA A 155 11.34 17.93 12.47
CA ALA A 155 11.03 18.85 13.56
C ALA A 155 11.08 18.19 14.95
N LEU A 156 10.64 16.93 15.04
CA LEU A 156 10.78 16.14 16.26
C LEU A 156 12.25 15.87 16.58
N GLU A 157 13.07 15.53 15.59
CA GLU A 157 14.52 15.29 15.77
C GLU A 157 15.28 16.58 16.14
N GLU A 158 14.92 17.73 15.57
CA GLU A 158 15.46 19.03 15.96
C GLU A 158 15.15 19.36 17.43
N THR A 159 13.94 19.02 17.89
CA THR A 159 13.48 19.34 19.24
C THR A 159 13.98 18.35 20.28
N LEU A 160 13.88 17.05 19.99
CA LEU A 160 14.13 15.97 20.95
C LEU A 160 15.58 15.47 20.88
N GLY A 161 16.31 15.77 19.80
CA GLY A 161 17.55 15.12 19.42
C GLY A 161 17.29 13.94 18.46
N PRO A 162 18.35 13.27 17.99
CA PRO A 162 18.22 12.14 17.06
C PRO A 162 17.25 11.08 17.59
N LEU A 163 16.20 10.80 16.83
CA LEU A 163 15.24 9.76 17.16
C LEU A 163 15.71 8.43 16.57
N PRO A 164 15.58 7.31 17.31
CA PRO A 164 15.79 6.00 16.72
C PRO A 164 14.78 5.75 15.59
N ARG A 165 15.02 4.70 14.82
CA ARG A 165 14.02 4.23 13.85
C ARG A 165 12.78 3.75 14.61
N GLY A 166 11.65 4.42 14.40
CA GLY A 166 10.37 4.04 14.98
C GLY A 166 9.71 2.91 14.20
N ARG A 167 8.61 2.40 14.73
CA ARG A 167 7.74 1.45 14.03
C ARG A 167 6.84 2.25 13.09
N LEU A 168 7.24 2.33 11.82
CA LEU A 168 6.46 2.99 10.78
C LEU A 168 5.39 2.05 10.22
N GLN A 169 4.14 2.49 10.25
CA GLN A 169 2.99 1.90 9.57
C GLN A 169 2.52 2.85 8.47
N VAL A 170 2.15 2.30 7.33
CA VAL A 170 1.70 3.07 6.16
C VAL A 170 0.38 2.49 5.69
N GLU A 171 -0.67 3.31 5.70
CA GLU A 171 -2.01 2.96 5.22
C GLU A 171 -2.40 3.90 4.08
N VAL A 172 -2.66 3.35 2.90
CA VAL A 172 -3.14 4.13 1.75
C VAL A 172 -4.62 4.39 1.93
N LEU A 173 -5.04 5.66 2.00
CA LEU A 173 -6.46 6.00 2.08
C LEU A 173 -7.15 5.57 0.78
N ARG A 174 -8.26 4.84 0.93
CA ARG A 174 -9.02 4.34 -0.22
C ARG A 174 -9.64 5.52 -0.96
N HIS A 175 -9.54 5.49 -2.29
CA HIS A 175 -10.28 6.39 -3.16
C HIS A 175 -11.78 6.11 -3.03
N VAL A 176 -12.60 7.17 -3.02
CA VAL A 176 -14.04 7.01 -3.19
C VAL A 176 -14.26 6.77 -4.69
N GLU A 177 -14.83 5.63 -5.04
CA GLU A 177 -15.18 5.36 -6.45
C GLU A 177 -16.35 6.28 -6.82
N GLY A 178 -16.10 7.24 -7.71
CA GLY A 178 -17.15 7.99 -8.40
C GLY A 178 -17.44 7.33 -9.76
N PRO A 179 -18.65 7.49 -10.31
CA PRO A 179 -18.93 7.04 -11.67
C PRO A 179 -17.95 7.73 -12.63
N ALA A 180 -17.28 6.94 -13.48
CA ALA A 180 -16.43 7.49 -14.52
C ALA A 180 -17.27 8.45 -15.39
N PRO A 181 -16.82 9.69 -15.64
CA PRO A 181 -17.59 10.63 -16.45
C PRO A 181 -17.81 10.03 -17.85
N ALA A 182 -19.09 9.89 -18.23
CA ALA A 182 -19.46 9.45 -19.56
C ALA A 182 -18.91 10.42 -20.60
N GLY A 183 -18.20 9.90 -21.62
CA GLY A 183 -17.77 10.68 -22.79
C GLY A 183 -16.35 11.27 -22.77
N LEU A 184 -15.44 10.77 -21.92
CA LEU A 184 -14.04 11.21 -21.91
C LEU A 184 -13.13 10.26 -22.70
N SER A 185 -12.87 10.61 -23.96
CA SER A 185 -11.77 10.03 -24.74
C SER A 185 -10.47 10.75 -24.38
N LEU A 186 -9.46 9.99 -23.94
CA LEU A 186 -8.15 10.52 -23.57
C LEU A 186 -7.38 10.98 -24.81
N PRO A 187 -6.62 12.10 -24.76
CA PRO A 187 -5.63 12.38 -25.79
C PRO A 187 -4.60 11.24 -25.77
N ALA A 188 -4.34 10.67 -26.94
CA ALA A 188 -3.41 9.58 -27.11
C ALA A 188 -2.01 10.01 -26.66
N ALA A 189 -1.56 9.51 -25.52
CA ALA A 189 -0.14 9.40 -25.27
C ALA A 189 0.40 8.46 -26.35
N GLU A 190 1.37 8.93 -27.12
CA GLU A 190 2.08 8.13 -28.13
C GLU A 190 2.51 6.82 -27.48
N SER A 191 1.74 5.78 -27.80
CA SER A 191 2.00 4.43 -27.37
C SER A 191 3.00 3.85 -28.37
N PRO A 192 4.06 3.16 -27.92
CA PRO A 192 4.66 2.17 -28.78
C PRO A 192 3.55 1.13 -29.07
N GLU A 193 3.25 1.07 -30.36
CA GLU A 193 2.12 0.44 -31.05
C GLU A 193 1.57 -0.87 -30.46
N GLY A 194 0.24 -0.98 -30.42
CA GLY A 194 -0.49 -2.26 -30.37
C GLY A 194 -1.60 -2.34 -29.30
N ASP A 195 -2.85 -2.13 -29.73
CA ASP A 195 -4.13 -2.52 -29.11
C ASP A 195 -4.69 -1.69 -27.92
N GLY A 196 -4.84 -0.38 -28.10
CA GLY A 196 -5.99 0.46 -27.65
C GLY A 196 -6.55 0.50 -26.21
N VAL A 197 -6.31 -0.48 -25.34
CA VAL A 197 -6.80 -0.52 -23.95
C VAL A 197 -5.64 -0.14 -23.01
N PRO A 198 -5.79 0.89 -22.16
CA PRO A 198 -4.76 1.23 -21.17
C PRO A 198 -4.47 0.02 -20.28
N VAL A 199 -3.18 -0.30 -20.06
CA VAL A 199 -2.71 -1.39 -19.18
C VAL A 199 -3.43 -1.37 -17.82
N LEU A 200 -3.76 -0.16 -17.36
CA LEU A 200 -4.44 0.09 -16.10
C LEU A 200 -5.87 -0.47 -16.03
N GLU A 201 -6.65 -0.34 -17.11
CA GLU A 201 -8.02 -0.81 -17.17
C GLU A 201 -8.06 -2.34 -17.23
N ALA A 202 -7.21 -2.92 -18.09
CA ALA A 202 -7.02 -4.36 -18.16
C ALA A 202 -6.56 -4.93 -16.80
N TYR A 203 -5.65 -4.25 -16.10
CA TYR A 203 -5.24 -4.62 -14.74
C TYR A 203 -6.42 -4.57 -13.75
N ARG A 204 -7.25 -3.52 -13.77
CA ARG A 204 -8.41 -3.39 -12.85
C ARG A 204 -9.42 -4.52 -13.08
N SER A 205 -9.76 -4.79 -14.35
CA SER A 205 -10.63 -5.92 -14.72
C SER A 205 -10.06 -7.25 -14.21
N ALA A 206 -8.80 -7.54 -14.56
CA ALA A 206 -8.14 -8.77 -14.16
C ALA A 206 -8.06 -8.93 -12.63
N ARG A 207 -7.78 -7.84 -11.90
CA ARG A 207 -7.71 -7.86 -10.42
C ARG A 207 -9.08 -8.07 -9.77
N ALA A 208 -10.14 -7.45 -10.28
CA ALA A 208 -11.49 -7.69 -9.79
C ALA A 208 -11.89 -9.17 -9.95
N ARG A 209 -11.64 -9.73 -11.14
CA ARG A 209 -11.90 -11.15 -11.43
C ARG A 209 -11.04 -12.09 -10.58
N LEU A 210 -9.75 -11.78 -10.40
CA LEU A 210 -8.85 -12.56 -9.55
C LEU A 210 -9.37 -12.63 -8.11
N ASN A 211 -9.83 -11.50 -7.56
CA ASN A 211 -10.40 -11.45 -6.21
C ASN A 211 -11.68 -12.29 -6.11
N GLN A 212 -12.54 -12.29 -7.14
CA GLN A 212 -13.72 -13.14 -7.19
C GLN A 212 -13.34 -14.63 -7.21
N ILE A 213 -12.38 -15.01 -8.05
CA ILE A 213 -11.86 -16.38 -8.14
C ILE A 213 -11.30 -16.82 -6.78
N TYR A 214 -10.47 -16.00 -6.13
CA TYR A 214 -9.89 -16.32 -4.83
C TYR A 214 -10.96 -16.46 -3.75
N ARG A 215 -11.95 -15.58 -3.72
CA ARG A 215 -13.08 -15.66 -2.77
C ARG A 215 -13.83 -16.99 -2.90
N LEU A 216 -14.00 -17.50 -4.12
CA LEU A 216 -14.64 -18.79 -4.37
C LEU A 216 -13.71 -19.96 -4.05
N ALA A 217 -12.46 -19.91 -4.51
CA ALA A 217 -11.47 -20.96 -4.29
C ALA A 217 -11.15 -21.17 -2.81
N LEU A 218 -11.09 -20.10 -2.01
CA LEU A 218 -10.85 -20.19 -0.56
C LEU A 218 -11.97 -20.93 0.18
N LYS A 219 -13.21 -20.92 -0.34
CA LYS A 219 -14.30 -21.73 0.23
C LYS A 219 -14.12 -23.22 -0.01
N GLU A 220 -13.30 -23.61 -0.99
CA GLU A 220 -12.96 -25.00 -1.24
C GLU A 220 -11.78 -25.49 -0.40
N VAL A 221 -11.01 -24.60 0.24
CA VAL A 221 -9.88 -24.98 1.10
C VAL A 221 -10.41 -25.67 2.35
N LEU A 222 -9.96 -26.90 2.59
CA LEU A 222 -10.36 -27.68 3.77
C LEU A 222 -9.59 -27.18 5.02
N PRO A 223 -10.16 -27.32 6.23
CA PRO A 223 -9.47 -26.92 7.46
C PRO A 223 -8.07 -27.53 7.62
N ASP A 224 -7.90 -28.82 7.27
CA ASP A 224 -6.61 -29.49 7.34
C ASP A 224 -5.59 -28.96 6.31
N GLU A 225 -6.05 -28.51 5.15
CA GLU A 225 -5.19 -27.89 4.13
C GLU A 225 -4.73 -26.50 4.58
N PHE A 226 -5.62 -25.72 5.20
CA PHE A 226 -5.25 -24.44 5.80
C PHE A 226 -4.25 -24.62 6.94
N ALA A 227 -4.48 -25.61 7.82
CA ALA A 227 -3.56 -25.94 8.91
C ALA A 227 -2.20 -26.45 8.37
N GLU A 228 -2.20 -27.26 7.31
CA GLU A 228 -0.97 -27.68 6.63
C GLU A 228 -0.19 -26.46 6.10
N ALA A 229 -0.85 -25.53 5.42
CA ALA A 229 -0.23 -24.31 4.91
C ALA A 229 0.41 -23.49 6.04
N ALA A 230 -0.36 -23.23 7.12
CA ALA A 230 0.13 -22.50 8.29
C ALA A 230 1.34 -23.20 8.93
N LYS A 231 1.29 -24.54 9.08
CA LYS A 231 2.39 -25.34 9.61
C LYS A 231 3.63 -25.26 8.71
N ARG A 232 3.46 -25.36 7.39
CA ARG A 232 4.56 -25.27 6.43
C ARG A 232 5.24 -23.91 6.44
N LEU A 233 4.51 -22.84 6.74
CA LEU A 233 5.05 -21.49 6.94
C LEU A 233 5.65 -21.24 8.34
N GLY A 234 5.49 -22.17 9.29
CA GLY A 234 5.92 -21.96 10.67
C GLY A 234 5.04 -21.00 11.47
N LEU A 235 3.80 -20.78 11.01
CA LEU A 235 2.82 -19.87 11.62
C LEU A 235 1.78 -20.60 12.49
N LEU A 236 1.85 -21.93 12.59
CA LEU A 236 0.96 -22.73 13.44
C LEU A 236 1.63 -23.05 14.77
N ALA A 237 1.10 -22.50 15.86
CA ALA A 237 1.56 -22.74 17.23
C ALA A 237 1.08 -24.11 17.77
N PRO A 238 1.68 -24.63 18.86
CA PRO A 238 1.13 -25.78 19.57
C PRO A 238 -0.35 -25.56 19.93
N GLY A 239 -1.18 -26.59 19.73
CA GLY A 239 -2.63 -26.50 19.91
C GLY A 239 -3.40 -26.02 18.67
N GLY A 240 -2.75 -25.82 17.52
CA GLY A 240 -3.41 -25.51 16.25
C GLY A 240 -3.85 -24.06 16.10
N VAL A 241 -3.32 -23.16 16.94
CA VAL A 241 -3.61 -21.73 16.87
C VAL A 241 -2.70 -21.06 15.84
N LEU A 242 -3.29 -20.27 14.95
CA LEU A 242 -2.53 -19.46 13.99
C LEU A 242 -1.89 -18.27 14.71
N ALA A 243 -0.57 -18.18 14.66
CA ALA A 243 0.21 -17.14 15.30
C ALA A 243 0.69 -16.11 14.27
N THR A 244 -0.19 -15.18 13.91
CA THR A 244 0.16 -14.08 12.99
C THR A 244 0.53 -12.80 13.73
N ARG A 245 1.51 -12.05 13.22
CA ARG A 245 1.89 -10.69 13.67
C ARG A 245 1.17 -9.60 12.89
N SER A 246 0.62 -9.90 11.71
CA SER A 246 -0.09 -8.97 10.85
C SER A 246 -1.12 -9.67 9.95
N GLY A 247 -2.11 -8.93 9.43
CA GLY A 247 -3.07 -9.47 8.46
C GLY A 247 -2.45 -9.89 7.12
N ASN A 248 -1.22 -9.46 6.82
CA ASN A 248 -0.50 -9.90 5.63
C ASN A 248 -0.02 -11.37 5.77
N GLU A 249 0.24 -11.83 7.00
CA GLU A 249 0.62 -13.23 7.25
C GLU A 249 -0.56 -14.18 7.05
N GLU A 250 -1.79 -13.75 7.38
CA GLU A 250 -3.00 -14.51 7.07
C GLU A 250 -3.20 -14.67 5.55
N SER A 251 -2.99 -13.59 4.80
CA SER A 251 -3.05 -13.60 3.33
C SER A 251 -2.02 -14.56 2.71
N LEU A 252 -0.83 -14.67 3.32
CA LEU A 252 0.21 -15.64 2.92
C LEU A 252 -0.19 -17.09 3.19
N VAL A 253 -0.84 -17.37 4.32
CA VAL A 253 -1.35 -18.72 4.64
C VAL A 253 -2.42 -19.11 3.61
N MET A 254 -3.34 -18.21 3.29
CA MET A 254 -4.38 -18.42 2.28
C MET A 254 -3.79 -18.70 0.88
N ASP A 255 -2.84 -17.89 0.42
CA ASP A 255 -2.14 -18.13 -0.86
C ASP A 255 -1.40 -19.48 -0.83
N THR A 256 -0.73 -19.79 0.27
CA THR A 256 -0.01 -21.06 0.43
C THR A 256 -0.95 -22.28 0.40
N ALA A 257 -2.13 -22.17 1.02
CA ALA A 257 -3.15 -23.22 0.99
C ALA A 257 -3.69 -23.45 -0.43
N LEU A 258 -3.84 -22.38 -1.21
CA LEU A 258 -4.32 -22.46 -2.60
C LEU A 258 -3.26 -23.06 -3.55
N TYR A 259 -2.02 -22.61 -3.46
CA TYR A 259 -0.99 -22.89 -4.48
C TYR A 259 -0.02 -24.00 -4.11
N GLU A 260 0.26 -24.21 -2.82
CA GLU A 260 1.35 -25.09 -2.38
C GLU A 260 0.85 -26.38 -1.72
N VAL A 261 -0.35 -26.38 -1.14
CA VAL A 261 -1.00 -27.58 -0.60
C VAL A 261 -1.63 -28.37 -1.74
N ARG A 262 -1.45 -29.70 -1.72
CA ARG A 262 -1.83 -30.58 -2.82
C ARG A 262 -3.01 -31.47 -2.46
N ARG A 263 -4.10 -31.36 -3.22
CA ARG A 263 -5.23 -32.28 -3.22
C ARG A 263 -5.13 -33.23 -4.40
N HIS A 264 -5.07 -34.53 -4.15
CA HIS A 264 -4.85 -35.56 -5.18
C HIS A 264 -3.63 -35.26 -6.07
N GLY A 265 -2.53 -34.82 -5.46
CA GLY A 265 -1.27 -34.54 -6.16
C GLY A 265 -1.21 -33.21 -6.93
N ARG A 266 -2.28 -32.40 -6.95
CA ARG A 266 -2.32 -31.08 -7.62
C ARG A 266 -2.63 -29.95 -6.63
N PRO A 267 -2.16 -28.71 -6.87
CA PRO A 267 -2.56 -27.56 -6.07
C PRO A 267 -4.08 -27.39 -5.98
N VAL A 268 -4.59 -26.94 -4.83
CA VAL A 268 -6.03 -26.72 -4.60
C VAL A 268 -6.61 -25.75 -5.65
N ILE A 269 -5.92 -24.66 -5.94
CA ILE A 269 -6.36 -23.67 -6.94
C ILE A 269 -6.45 -24.25 -8.36
N VAL A 270 -5.56 -25.19 -8.72
CA VAL A 270 -5.59 -25.85 -10.02
C VAL A 270 -6.80 -26.78 -10.12
N HIS A 271 -7.16 -27.46 -9.03
CA HIS A 271 -8.39 -28.25 -8.95
C HIS A 271 -9.64 -27.36 -9.09
N PHE A 272 -9.65 -26.22 -8.40
CA PHE A 272 -10.72 -25.22 -8.51
C PHE A 272 -10.87 -24.72 -9.95
N CYS A 273 -9.79 -24.27 -10.59
CA CYS A 273 -9.81 -23.74 -11.96
C CYS A 273 -10.26 -24.78 -12.99
N ALA A 274 -9.90 -26.06 -12.80
CA ALA A 274 -10.32 -27.14 -13.70
C ALA A 274 -11.83 -27.43 -13.62
N ARG A 275 -12.43 -27.30 -12.42
CA ARG A 275 -13.87 -27.51 -12.19
C ARG A 275 -14.73 -26.32 -12.58
N ASN A 276 -14.14 -25.13 -12.53
CA ASN A 276 -14.80 -23.86 -12.78
C ASN A 276 -14.24 -23.20 -14.05
N ALA A 277 -14.05 -23.98 -15.12
CA ALA A 277 -13.50 -23.47 -16.37
C ALA A 277 -14.40 -22.34 -16.94
N PRO A 278 -13.86 -21.13 -17.17
CA PRO A 278 -14.66 -20.02 -17.65
C PRO A 278 -14.97 -20.16 -19.14
N ALA A 279 -16.10 -19.60 -19.55
CA ALA A 279 -16.50 -19.59 -20.96
C ALA A 279 -15.85 -18.44 -21.76
N ASP A 280 -15.55 -17.30 -21.11
CA ASP A 280 -14.96 -16.15 -21.79
C ASP A 280 -13.43 -16.23 -21.89
N PRO A 281 -12.83 -15.77 -23.00
CA PRO A 281 -11.38 -15.87 -23.22
C PRO A 281 -10.51 -15.14 -22.20
N GLU A 282 -10.98 -14.00 -21.66
CA GLU A 282 -10.22 -13.18 -20.71
C GLU A 282 -10.11 -13.89 -19.35
N ALA A 283 -11.22 -14.44 -18.84
CA ALA A 283 -11.18 -15.27 -17.65
C ALA A 283 -10.40 -16.56 -17.88
N ALA A 284 -10.46 -17.16 -19.08
CA ALA A 284 -9.65 -18.33 -19.41
C ALA A 284 -8.14 -18.02 -19.38
N ALA A 285 -7.74 -16.85 -19.89
CA ALA A 285 -6.36 -16.37 -19.78
C ALA A 285 -5.96 -16.17 -18.31
N LEU A 286 -6.84 -15.61 -17.48
CA LEU A 286 -6.58 -15.47 -16.05
C LEU A 286 -6.47 -16.82 -15.32
N HIS A 287 -7.28 -17.82 -15.65
CA HIS A 287 -7.17 -19.18 -15.11
C HIS A 287 -5.84 -19.85 -15.49
N ARG A 288 -5.38 -19.67 -16.73
CA ARG A 288 -4.03 -20.10 -17.14
C ARG A 288 -2.95 -19.38 -16.33
N ALA A 289 -3.05 -18.05 -16.22
CA ALA A 289 -2.10 -17.23 -15.47
C ALA A 289 -2.02 -17.63 -13.98
N ILE A 290 -3.14 -18.00 -13.37
CA ILE A 290 -3.21 -18.57 -12.02
C ILE A 290 -2.45 -19.90 -11.97
N GLY A 291 -2.78 -20.84 -12.86
CA GLY A 291 -2.16 -22.18 -12.90
C GLY A 291 -0.65 -22.17 -13.17
N GLU A 292 -0.17 -21.18 -13.92
CA GLU A 292 1.24 -20.99 -14.30
C GLU A 292 1.99 -20.02 -13.38
N SER A 293 1.30 -19.42 -12.41
CA SER A 293 1.89 -18.43 -11.52
C SER A 293 3.00 -19.03 -10.66
N ARG A 294 4.00 -18.22 -10.33
CA ARG A 294 5.14 -18.63 -9.51
C ARG A 294 5.55 -17.56 -8.53
N VAL A 295 6.04 -17.97 -7.36
CA VAL A 295 6.73 -17.07 -6.45
C VAL A 295 8.15 -16.87 -6.95
N GLY A 296 8.61 -15.62 -6.96
CA GLY A 296 9.95 -15.26 -7.34
C GLY A 296 10.47 -14.07 -6.54
N LEU A 297 11.76 -13.76 -6.74
CA LEU A 297 12.37 -12.50 -6.33
C LEU A 297 12.60 -11.66 -7.59
N PHE A 298 12.05 -10.45 -7.59
CA PHE A 298 12.08 -9.55 -8.73
C PHE A 298 12.80 -8.26 -8.37
N HIS A 299 13.66 -7.78 -9.25
CA HIS A 299 14.33 -6.48 -9.14
C HIS A 299 13.51 -5.42 -9.90
N ILE A 300 13.19 -4.29 -9.26
CA ILE A 300 12.56 -3.16 -9.93
C ILE A 300 13.63 -2.38 -10.70
N GLU A 301 13.55 -2.42 -12.03
CA GLU A 301 14.48 -1.70 -12.90
C GLU A 301 14.00 -0.28 -13.18
N GLN A 302 12.69 -0.12 -13.36
CA GLN A 302 12.06 1.15 -13.70
C GLN A 302 10.66 1.22 -13.07
N VAL A 303 10.28 2.43 -12.67
CA VAL A 303 8.92 2.76 -12.23
C VAL A 303 8.34 3.77 -13.21
N THR A 304 7.16 3.48 -13.75
CA THR A 304 6.39 4.41 -14.58
C THR A 304 5.11 4.82 -13.85
N THR A 305 4.30 5.69 -14.44
CA THR A 305 2.99 6.07 -13.89
C THR A 305 1.95 4.95 -13.94
N GLN A 306 2.16 3.90 -14.74
CA GLN A 306 1.18 2.84 -14.98
C GLN A 306 1.65 1.44 -14.56
N TYR A 307 2.95 1.17 -14.63
CA TYR A 307 3.54 -0.14 -14.37
C TYR A 307 5.00 -0.02 -13.91
N LEU A 308 5.52 -1.10 -13.34
CA LEU A 308 6.95 -1.29 -13.07
C LEU A 308 7.56 -2.17 -14.16
N VAL A 309 8.82 -1.93 -14.51
CA VAL A 309 9.63 -2.92 -15.22
C VAL A 309 10.39 -3.70 -14.16
N ILE A 310 10.11 -5.00 -14.07
CA ILE A 310 10.76 -5.88 -13.10
C ILE A 310 11.55 -6.97 -13.81
N ARG A 311 12.67 -7.40 -13.22
CA ARG A 311 13.49 -8.52 -13.72
C ARG A 311 13.50 -9.66 -12.72
N ASP A 312 13.26 -10.88 -13.19
CA ASP A 312 13.35 -12.08 -12.35
C ASP A 312 14.83 -12.36 -12.00
N ALA A 313 15.15 -12.29 -10.71
CA ALA A 313 16.50 -12.41 -10.18
C ALA A 313 16.90 -13.86 -9.84
N LEU A 314 15.95 -14.80 -9.86
CA LEU A 314 16.15 -16.23 -9.58
C LEU A 314 16.18 -17.07 -10.85
N SER A 315 15.56 -16.59 -11.93
CA SER A 315 15.64 -17.22 -13.24
C SER A 315 17.04 -17.06 -13.86
N LEU A 316 17.55 -18.12 -14.49
CA LEU A 316 18.77 -18.05 -15.31
C LEU A 316 18.57 -17.18 -16.56
N GLY A 317 17.31 -17.02 -17.01
CA GLY A 317 16.94 -16.37 -18.26
C GLY A 317 16.80 -14.85 -18.21
N ARG A 318 17.03 -14.20 -17.06
CA ARG A 318 16.87 -12.73 -16.88
C ARG A 318 15.58 -12.18 -17.50
N GLU A 319 14.47 -12.92 -17.36
CA GLU A 319 13.18 -12.50 -17.91
C GLU A 319 12.76 -11.16 -17.28
N THR A 320 12.30 -10.22 -18.12
CA THR A 320 11.76 -8.94 -17.70
C THR A 320 10.25 -8.89 -17.92
N TYR A 321 9.54 -8.20 -17.03
CA TYR A 321 8.09 -8.13 -17.03
C TYR A 321 7.63 -6.69 -16.83
N ARG A 322 6.53 -6.34 -17.50
CA ARG A 322 5.75 -5.13 -17.21
C ARG A 322 4.76 -5.48 -16.10
N LEU A 323 5.09 -5.16 -14.86
CA LEU A 323 4.24 -5.42 -13.69
C LEU A 323 3.25 -4.28 -13.50
N ALA A 324 1.95 -4.53 -13.71
CA ALA A 324 0.89 -3.62 -13.29
C ALA A 324 0.45 -3.99 -11.87
N ASP A 325 0.67 -3.07 -10.92
CA ASP A 325 0.18 -3.18 -9.54
C ASP A 325 0.19 -1.79 -8.89
N PHE A 326 -0.99 -1.25 -8.53
CA PHE A 326 -1.06 0.11 -7.98
C PHE A 326 -0.31 0.29 -6.67
N GLY A 327 -0.31 -0.72 -5.80
CA GLY A 327 0.38 -0.64 -4.52
C GLY A 327 1.88 -0.51 -4.77
N LEU A 328 2.41 -1.34 -5.66
CA LEU A 328 3.83 -1.30 -6.00
C LEU A 328 4.22 -0.12 -6.90
N VAL A 329 3.36 0.33 -7.82
CA VAL A 329 3.65 1.51 -8.65
C VAL A 329 3.77 2.77 -7.78
N SER A 330 3.00 2.87 -6.71
CA SER A 330 3.02 4.04 -5.81
C SER A 330 4.13 3.99 -4.75
N THR A 331 4.64 2.80 -4.43
CA THR A 331 5.60 2.60 -3.32
C THR A 331 6.96 2.08 -3.76
N GLY A 332 7.04 1.47 -4.93
CA GLY A 332 8.27 0.92 -5.49
C GLY A 332 9.20 2.01 -5.98
N GLU A 333 10.50 1.71 -5.93
CA GLU A 333 11.57 2.54 -6.46
C GLU A 333 12.59 1.67 -7.21
N PRO A 334 13.27 2.20 -8.24
CA PRO A 334 14.34 1.47 -8.91
C PRO A 334 15.41 0.98 -7.91
N GLY A 335 15.90 -0.24 -8.10
CA GLY A 335 16.84 -0.89 -7.18
C GLY A 335 16.16 -1.77 -6.11
N MET A 336 14.87 -1.58 -5.87
CA MET A 336 14.14 -2.35 -4.86
C MET A 336 13.92 -3.80 -5.32
N GLY A 337 14.01 -4.74 -4.39
CA GLY A 337 13.60 -6.13 -4.60
C GLY A 337 12.15 -6.37 -4.14
N ILE A 338 11.46 -7.30 -4.79
CA ILE A 338 10.12 -7.73 -4.38
C ILE A 338 10.07 -9.26 -4.43
N VAL A 339 9.69 -9.87 -3.31
CA VAL A 339 9.29 -11.29 -3.29
C VAL A 339 7.77 -11.37 -3.33
N THR A 340 7.22 -11.94 -4.39
CA THR A 340 5.76 -12.07 -4.59
C THR A 340 5.45 -13.22 -5.55
N ARG A 341 4.18 -13.63 -5.61
CA ARG A 341 3.67 -14.51 -6.67
C ARG A 341 3.29 -13.68 -7.89
N LEU A 342 3.90 -13.99 -9.03
CA LEU A 342 3.66 -13.31 -10.30
C LEU A 342 2.68 -14.10 -11.16
N LEU A 343 1.61 -13.45 -11.59
CA LEU A 343 0.66 -13.95 -12.59
C LEU A 343 0.98 -13.27 -13.93
N ARG A 344 1.25 -14.06 -14.96
CA ARG A 344 1.58 -13.57 -16.30
C ARG A 344 0.32 -13.54 -17.16
N LEU A 345 -0.10 -12.35 -17.58
CA LEU A 345 -1.12 -12.16 -18.61
C LEU A 345 -0.43 -11.75 -19.91
N ASP A 346 -1.16 -11.77 -21.03
CA ASP A 346 -0.59 -11.57 -22.37
C ASP A 346 0.13 -10.22 -22.50
N ARG A 347 -0.37 -9.17 -21.84
CA ARG A 347 0.10 -7.77 -22.03
C ARG A 347 0.90 -7.23 -20.85
N PHE A 348 0.73 -7.81 -19.67
CA PHE A 348 1.38 -7.38 -18.42
C PHE A 348 1.40 -8.53 -17.42
N ALA A 349 2.18 -8.40 -16.36
CA ALA A 349 2.13 -9.27 -15.20
C ALA A 349 1.46 -8.54 -14.02
N MET A 350 0.90 -9.28 -13.08
CA MET A 350 0.34 -8.74 -11.83
C MET A 350 0.71 -9.63 -10.64
N THR A 351 0.64 -9.09 -9.43
CA THR A 351 0.87 -9.88 -8.20
C THR A 351 -0.37 -10.67 -7.79
N SER A 352 -0.24 -11.66 -6.90
CA SER A 352 -1.41 -12.36 -6.33
C SER A 352 -2.12 -11.63 -5.18
N GLY A 353 -1.51 -10.57 -4.61
CA GLY A 353 -2.09 -9.81 -3.48
C GLY A 353 -1.25 -9.79 -2.19
N TRP A 354 -0.06 -10.40 -2.19
CA TRP A 354 0.93 -10.22 -1.12
C TRP A 354 2.32 -9.93 -1.70
N GLY A 355 3.19 -9.30 -0.92
CA GLY A 355 4.58 -9.09 -1.30
C GLY A 355 5.47 -8.67 -0.13
N PHE A 356 6.73 -9.08 -0.19
CA PHE A 356 7.80 -8.56 0.66
C PHE A 356 8.67 -7.62 -0.14
N GLY A 357 8.79 -6.38 0.32
CA GLY A 357 9.71 -5.41 -0.23
C GLY A 357 11.12 -5.60 0.34
N ILE A 358 12.13 -5.43 -0.50
CA ILE A 358 13.54 -5.39 -0.11
C ILE A 358 14.06 -4.02 -0.53
N PRO A 359 14.40 -3.13 0.42
CA PRO A 359 14.94 -1.82 0.09
C PRO A 359 16.20 -1.92 -0.80
N PRO A 360 16.44 -0.95 -1.69
CA PRO A 360 17.59 -0.98 -2.60
C PRO A 360 18.93 -1.22 -1.90
N GLN A 361 19.16 -0.60 -0.73
CA GLN A 361 20.39 -0.74 0.03
C GLN A 361 20.62 -2.16 0.61
N ASP A 362 19.56 -2.96 0.72
CA ASP A 362 19.62 -4.32 1.24
C ASP A 362 19.54 -5.37 0.13
N TYR A 363 19.28 -4.96 -1.12
CA TYR A 363 18.96 -5.85 -2.24
C TYR A 363 20.07 -6.87 -2.52
N ASP A 364 21.29 -6.42 -2.82
CA ASP A 364 22.40 -7.31 -3.18
C ASP A 364 22.75 -8.28 -2.03
N ARG A 365 22.78 -7.77 -0.80
CA ARG A 365 23.07 -8.57 0.39
C ARG A 365 22.05 -9.69 0.59
N LEU A 366 20.77 -9.40 0.36
CA LEU A 366 19.70 -10.37 0.53
C LEU A 366 19.54 -11.28 -0.69
N LEU A 367 19.85 -10.81 -1.89
CA LEU A 367 19.78 -11.57 -3.13
C LEU A 367 20.64 -12.84 -3.05
N ASP A 368 21.87 -12.73 -2.57
CA ASP A 368 22.76 -13.89 -2.44
C ASP A 368 22.22 -14.93 -1.47
N ARG A 369 21.64 -14.47 -0.34
CA ARG A 369 21.02 -15.36 0.66
C ARG A 369 19.76 -16.03 0.10
N VAL A 370 18.91 -15.26 -0.58
CA VAL A 370 17.72 -15.77 -1.24
C VAL A 370 18.09 -16.80 -2.30
N ARG A 371 19.11 -16.54 -3.13
CA ARG A 371 19.63 -17.49 -4.11
C ARG A 371 20.17 -18.76 -3.48
N ALA A 372 20.89 -18.66 -2.36
CA ALA A 372 21.36 -19.82 -1.62
C ALA A 372 20.18 -20.68 -1.12
N VAL A 373 19.15 -20.06 -0.52
CA VAL A 373 17.93 -20.77 -0.10
C VAL A 373 17.23 -21.43 -1.30
N TRP A 374 17.10 -20.69 -2.41
CA TRP A 374 16.45 -21.17 -3.62
C TRP A 374 17.15 -22.37 -4.26
N THR A 375 18.49 -22.32 -4.35
CA THR A 375 19.31 -23.37 -4.97
C THR A 375 19.43 -24.61 -4.09
N ALA A 376 19.58 -24.44 -2.78
CA ALA A 376 19.72 -25.55 -1.83
C ALA A 376 18.42 -26.34 -1.59
N THR A 377 17.26 -25.73 -1.88
CA THR A 377 15.97 -26.35 -1.61
C THR A 377 15.49 -27.16 -2.81
N ALA A 378 15.00 -28.38 -2.54
CA ALA A 378 14.33 -29.21 -3.54
C ALA A 378 13.15 -28.46 -4.17
N ASP A 379 12.98 -28.60 -5.48
CA ASP A 379 12.08 -27.76 -6.28
C ASP A 379 10.68 -27.60 -5.68
N ARG A 380 10.07 -28.71 -5.25
CA ARG A 380 8.74 -28.77 -4.61
C ARG A 380 8.56 -27.93 -3.32
N ASN A 381 9.66 -27.49 -2.70
CA ASN A 381 9.66 -26.77 -1.43
C ASN A 381 10.27 -25.37 -1.54
N ARG A 382 10.77 -24.95 -2.71
CA ARG A 382 11.46 -23.67 -2.90
C ARG A 382 10.60 -22.49 -2.51
N THR A 383 9.34 -22.47 -2.93
CA THR A 383 8.38 -21.41 -2.60
C THR A 383 8.21 -21.24 -1.09
N ILE A 384 7.96 -22.34 -0.36
CA ILE A 384 7.79 -22.32 1.09
C ILE A 384 9.06 -21.84 1.80
N ALA A 385 10.22 -22.35 1.39
CA ALA A 385 11.49 -21.95 1.99
C ALA A 385 11.77 -20.46 1.78
N LEU A 386 11.47 -19.94 0.59
CA LEU A 386 11.60 -18.52 0.27
C LEU A 386 10.64 -17.66 1.11
N ILE A 387 9.37 -18.02 1.20
CA ILE A 387 8.39 -17.27 2.01
C ILE A 387 8.80 -17.27 3.49
N ARG A 388 9.23 -18.42 4.03
CA ARG A 388 9.72 -18.50 5.42
C ARG A 388 10.93 -17.62 5.66
N TYR A 389 11.90 -17.65 4.75
CA TYR A 389 13.06 -16.77 4.82
C TYR A 389 12.62 -15.30 4.89
N CYS A 390 11.65 -14.90 4.08
CA CYS A 390 11.11 -13.54 4.10
C CYS A 390 10.36 -13.20 5.40
N LEU A 391 9.55 -14.13 5.93
CA LEU A 391 8.88 -13.94 7.23
C LEU A 391 9.88 -13.75 8.38
N GLU A 392 10.97 -14.52 8.36
CA GLU A 392 11.98 -14.48 9.42
C GLU A 392 12.90 -13.25 9.32
N ASN A 393 13.18 -12.76 8.10
CA ASN A 393 14.22 -11.75 7.86
C ASN A 393 13.68 -10.40 7.33
N LEU A 394 12.46 -10.34 6.80
CA LEU A 394 11.90 -9.19 6.08
C LEU A 394 10.54 -8.73 6.61
N ALA A 395 10.07 -9.23 7.76
CA ALA A 395 8.75 -8.90 8.33
C ALA A 395 8.50 -7.40 8.55
N SER A 396 9.54 -6.56 8.58
CA SER A 396 9.40 -5.10 8.67
C SER A 396 9.07 -4.41 7.33
N PHE A 397 8.99 -5.14 6.22
CA PHE A 397 8.90 -4.58 4.85
C PHE A 397 7.72 -5.16 4.05
N HIS A 398 6.56 -5.31 4.68
CA HIS A 398 5.36 -5.70 3.93
C HIS A 398 4.91 -4.60 2.98
N VAL A 399 4.66 -4.96 1.71
CA VAL A 399 3.94 -4.09 0.78
C VAL A 399 2.46 -4.45 0.87
N THR A 400 1.63 -3.52 1.33
CA THR A 400 0.18 -3.71 1.36
C THR A 400 -0.38 -3.49 -0.04
N ILE A 401 -0.96 -4.55 -0.64
CA ILE A 401 -1.66 -4.46 -1.92
C ILE A 401 -3.17 -4.29 -1.63
N PRO A 402 -3.81 -3.17 -2.01
CA PRO A 402 -5.22 -2.95 -1.68
C PRO A 402 -6.15 -3.87 -2.50
N PRO A 403 -7.22 -4.42 -1.91
CA PRO A 403 -8.23 -5.17 -2.65
C PRO A 403 -9.03 -4.26 -3.60
N VAL A 404 -9.34 -4.74 -4.81
CA VAL A 404 -10.26 -4.09 -5.76
C VAL A 404 -11.69 -4.45 -5.36
N ARG A 405 -12.55 -3.44 -5.14
CA ARG A 405 -13.98 -3.65 -4.90
C ARG A 405 -14.72 -3.76 -6.24
N GLU A 406 -15.80 -4.54 -6.25
CA GLU A 406 -16.74 -4.57 -7.38
C GLU A 406 -17.49 -3.23 -7.41
N PRO A 407 -17.69 -2.60 -8.58
CA PRO A 407 -18.57 -1.44 -8.68
C PRO A 407 -19.99 -1.86 -8.24
N VAL A 408 -20.57 -1.10 -7.30
CA VAL A 408 -21.94 -1.29 -6.80
C VAL A 408 -22.95 -0.89 -7.84
#